data_AF-A0AA43Q4B1-F1
#
_entry.id   AF-A0AA43Q4B1-F1
#
_cell.length_a   1.000
_cell.length_b   1.000
_cell.length_c   1.000
_cell.angle_alpha   90.00
_cell.angle_beta   90.00
_cell.angle_gamma   90.00
#
_symmetry.space_group_name_H-M   'P 1'
#
loop_
_entity.id
_entity.type
_entity.pdbx_description
1 polymer ?
#
loop_
_entity_poly.entity_id
_entity_poly.type
_entity_poly.pdbx_seq_one_letter_code
_entity_poly.pdbx_strand_id
1 'polypeptide(L)' 'MDVLIEFIKTVLEHQNPAEKLKELAGLVDDVFQFMPSGKHMVGRDLERLGSTASLQYRAAR' A
#
# COMPACT_ATOMS: atom_id res chain seq x y z
N MET A 1 10.89 5.93 11.56
CA MET A 1 11.67 4.68 11.69
C MET A 1 11.81 4.27 13.15
N ASP A 2 11.89 5.22 14.09
CA ASP A 2 12.09 4.93 15.52
C ASP A 2 10.98 4.07 16.12
N VAL A 3 9.72 4.33 15.78
CA VAL A 3 8.56 3.53 16.22
C VAL A 3 8.65 2.06 15.77
N LEU A 4 9.13 1.81 14.55
CA LEU A 4 9.31 0.45 14.04
C LEU A 4 10.43 -0.28 14.80
N ILE A 5 11.53 0.43 15.10
CA ILE A 5 12.64 -0.15 15.86
C ILE A 5 12.25 -0.42 17.31
N GLU A 6 11.51 0.48 17.95
CA GLU A 6 10.93 0.25 19.28
C GLU A 6 10.03 -0.97 19.30
N PHE A 7 9.12 -1.08 18.31
CA PHE A 7 8.25 -2.23 18.18
C PHE A 7 9.05 -3.55 18.07
N ILE A 8 10.08 -3.59 17.22
CA ILE A 8 10.94 -4.77 17.07
C ILE A 8 11.62 -5.12 18.40
N LYS A 9 12.13 -4.13 19.15
CA LYS A 9 12.73 -4.37 20.47
C LYS A 9 11.72 -4.97 21.45
N THR A 10 10.51 -4.41 21.52
CA THR A 10 9.44 -4.93 22.39
C THR A 10 9.02 -6.36 22.03
N VAL A 11 9.00 -6.72 20.75
CA VAL A 11 8.72 -8.08 20.29
C VAL A 11 9.83 -9.05 20.72
N LEU A 12 11.10 -8.63 20.63
CA LEU A 12 12.25 -9.45 21.03
C LEU A 12 12.32 -9.70 22.55
N GLU A 13 11.70 -8.85 23.36
CA GLU A 13 11.63 -9.00 24.83
C GLU A 13 10.58 -10.03 25.29
N HIS A 14 9.72 -10.53 24.40
CA HIS A 14 8.73 -11.55 24.75
C HIS A 14 9.37 -12.92 24.98
N GLN A 15 8.75 -13.76 25.82
CA GLN A 15 9.22 -15.14 26.07
C GLN A 15 9.28 -16.00 24.81
N ASN A 16 8.42 -15.74 23.82
CA ASN A 16 8.43 -16.40 22.53
C ASN A 16 8.15 -15.40 21.39
N PRO A 17 9.19 -14.68 20.91
CA PRO A 17 9.06 -13.64 19.88
C PRO A 17 8.53 -14.19 18.54
N ALA A 18 8.84 -15.45 18.23
CA ALA A 18 8.42 -16.09 16.99
C ALA A 18 6.90 -16.27 16.92
N GLU A 19 6.28 -16.74 18.00
CA GLU A 19 4.82 -16.81 18.09
C GLU A 19 4.19 -15.42 18.04
N LYS A 20 4.82 -14.41 18.67
CA LYS A 20 4.28 -13.04 18.64
C LYS A 20 4.29 -12.41 17.24
N LEU A 21 5.34 -12.68 16.45
CA LEU A 21 5.40 -12.28 15.06
C LEU A 21 4.37 -13.01 14.20
N LYS A 22 4.08 -14.27 14.51
CA LYS A 22 3.05 -15.06 13.82
C LYS A 22 1.64 -14.54 14.08
N GLU A 23 1.33 -14.16 15.32
CA GLU A 23 0.09 -13.47 15.67
C GLU A 23 -0.05 -12.14 14.90
N LEU A 24 1.02 -11.34 14.87
CA LEU A 24 1.03 -10.08 14.11
C LEU A 24 0.78 -10.32 12.63
N ALA A 25 1.45 -11.31 12.02
CA ALA A 25 1.26 -11.63 10.62
C ALA A 25 -0.20 -12.01 10.31
N GLY A 26 -0.83 -12.82 11.18
CA GLY A 26 -2.26 -13.13 11.07
C GLY A 26 -3.15 -11.89 11.15
N LEU A 27 -2.90 -11.00 12.11
CA LEU A 27 -3.64 -9.74 12.24
C LEU A 27 -3.43 -8.81 11.03
N VAL A 28 -2.24 -8.79 10.46
CA VAL A 28 -1.95 -8.04 9.24
C VAL A 28 -2.70 -8.67 8.06
N ASP A 29 -2.74 -9.98 7.92
CA ASP A 29 -3.52 -10.62 6.85
C ASP A 29 -5.04 -10.36 6.99
N ASP A 30 -5.54 -10.27 8.22
CA ASP A 30 -6.95 -10.01 8.51
C ASP A 30 -7.34 -8.53 8.33
N VAL A 31 -6.49 -7.60 8.77
CA VAL A 31 -6.77 -6.15 8.78
C VAL A 31 -6.24 -5.44 7.54
N PHE A 32 -5.07 -5.87 7.07
CA PHE A 32 -4.39 -5.43 5.86
C PHE A 32 -4.67 -6.41 4.72
N GLN A 33 -5.95 -6.70 4.49
CA GLN A 33 -6.31 -7.00 3.12
C GLN A 33 -5.91 -5.77 2.31
N PHE A 34 -4.96 -5.93 1.38
CA PHE A 34 -4.78 -5.01 0.27
C PHE A 34 -6.09 -5.04 -0.54
N MET A 35 -7.17 -4.52 0.04
CA MET A 35 -8.42 -4.34 -0.63
C MET A 35 -8.06 -3.48 -1.85
N PRO A 36 -8.44 -3.92 -3.05
CA PRO A 36 -8.40 -3.05 -4.21
C PRO A 36 -9.33 -1.88 -3.87
N SER A 37 -8.76 -0.82 -3.28
CA SER A 37 -9.48 0.42 -3.05
C SER A 37 -9.95 0.90 -4.41
N GLY A 38 -11.08 1.58 -4.48
CA GLY A 38 -11.58 2.15 -5.74
C GLY A 38 -10.63 3.14 -6.42
N LYS A 39 -9.44 3.42 -5.86
CA LYS A 39 -8.36 4.18 -6.48
C LYS A 39 -7.33 3.30 -7.20
N HIS A 40 -7.36 1.98 -7.01
CA HIS A 40 -6.50 1.06 -7.74
C HIS A 40 -6.92 1.06 -9.21
N MET A 41 -5.96 1.41 -10.07
CA MET A 41 -6.15 1.48 -11.53
C MET A 41 -5.82 0.15 -12.21
N VAL A 42 -5.39 -0.85 -11.43
CA VAL A 42 -5.08 -2.20 -11.91
C VAL A 42 -6.36 -2.81 -12.50
N GLY A 43 -6.32 -3.21 -13.78
CA GLY A 43 -7.43 -3.87 -14.47
C GLY A 43 -8.55 -2.93 -14.97
N ARG A 44 -8.40 -1.61 -14.83
CA ARG A 44 -9.34 -0.64 -15.42
C ARG A 44 -8.95 -0.32 -16.85
N ASP A 45 -9.95 -0.29 -17.74
CA ASP A 45 -9.79 0.39 -19.02
C ASP A 45 -9.74 1.89 -18.75
N LEU A 46 -8.54 2.47 -18.86
CA LEU A 46 -8.31 3.89 -18.62
C LEU A 46 -8.67 4.74 -19.83
N GLU A 47 -9.03 4.10 -20.95
CA GLU A 47 -9.16 4.68 -22.28
C GLU A 47 -7.97 5.59 -22.63
N ARG A 48 -8.02 6.22 -23.81
CA ARG A 48 -7.07 7.27 -24.15
C ARG A 48 -7.61 8.58 -23.60
N LEU A 49 -6.88 9.22 -22.69
CA LEU A 49 -7.18 10.59 -22.28
C LEU A 49 -7.28 11.48 -23.55
N GLY A 50 -8.47 12.00 -23.81
CA GLY A 50 -8.71 12.95 -24.89
C GLY A 50 -7.86 14.20 -24.72
N SER A 51 -7.62 14.94 -25.81
CA SER A 51 -6.93 16.22 -25.72
C SER A 51 -7.72 17.16 -24.82
N THR A 52 -7.13 17.58 -23.70
CA THR A 52 -7.67 18.70 -22.93
C THR A 52 -7.33 20.02 -23.64
N ALA A 53 -8.06 21.10 -23.36
CA ALA A 53 -7.80 22.41 -23.96
C ALA A 53 -6.34 22.89 -23.80
N SER A 54 -5.67 22.49 -22.71
CA SER A 54 -4.24 22.78 -22.47
C SER A 54 -3.29 21.94 -23.34
N LEU A 55 -3.69 20.73 -23.76
CA LEU A 55 -2.90 19.84 -24.62
C LEU A 55 -3.04 20.18 -26.11
N GLN A 56 -4.10 20.88 -26.53
CA GLN A 56 -4.31 21.30 -27.91
C GLN A 56 -3.31 22.38 -28.37
N TYR A 57 -2.63 23.06 -27.45
CA TYR A 57 -1.70 24.16 -27.78
C TYR A 57 -0.41 23.70 -28.49
N ARG A 58 -0.05 22.41 -28.46
CA ARG A 58 1.21 21.91 -29.08
C ARG A 58 1.02 21.16 -30.39
N ALA A 59 -0.20 21.00 -30.90
CA ALA A 59 -0.48 20.32 -32.17
C ALA A 59 -0.43 21.26 -33.39
N ALA A 60 -0.28 22.57 -33.19
CA ALA A 60 -0.06 23.53 -34.26
C ALA A 60 1.43 23.84 -34.39
N ARG A 61 2.18 22.95 -35.06
CA ARG A 61 3.46 23.31 -35.68
C ARG A 61 3.71 22.48 -36.93
#